data_AF-A0A924DNF7-F1
#
_entry.id   AF-A0A924DNF7-F1
#
_cell.length_a   1.000
_cell.length_b   1.000
_cell.length_c   1.000
_cell.angle_alpha   90.00
_cell.angle_beta   90.00
_cell.angle_gamma   90.00
#
_symmetry.space_group_name_H-M   'P 1'
#
loop_
_entity.id
_entity.type
_entity.pdbx_description
1 polymer ?
#
loop_
_entity_poly.entity_id
_entity_poly.type
_entity_poly.pdbx_seq_one_letter_code
_entity_poly.pdbx_strand_id
1 'polypeptide(L)'
;MTLATSSDRQNEMQILLAKELELNGIRFDLHQWLTSNLTLYELSLIVASEAHEGIIASEGAMFVEVSSELFGVDYVLVHVEQISMARKFANGIDCFLLYEKEIFFGLVYFREPLLDELLLVRAFPPSGGLFVQRGATGIVKFFQGNSIIILENRNWFTKPLIKEAAWKISRCVSDINHAILNRILEFAFHLLSPIPQVGATIVWWLKEIPKVSSEDQTTGLDISEFNFSILDESRAVTFCHFLSQIDGATYLNPQGKFMRTGIHLKNSNKSRGLIPELKGTRHTSAQRFSYDFSDTLVITISSDGPVTIFSDGVNIANLSIHPSHKAAHDLKKMLPDKQEDITSSSYEVNCQHCGKRLIIEQVNVVDWNKDTDVNCIVCKSHLRTANCFTIECRPFKRFEDNSEVRK
;
A
#
# COMPACT_ATOMS: atom_id res chain seq x y z
N MET A 1 -29.20 -23.72 34.66
CA MET A 1 -28.49 -23.04 33.56
C MET A 1 -29.30 -21.82 33.19
N THR A 2 -28.93 -20.67 33.73
CA THR A 2 -29.56 -19.37 33.46
C THR A 2 -29.16 -18.95 32.04
N LEU A 3 -30.13 -18.76 31.15
CA LEU A 3 -29.90 -18.21 29.81
C LEU A 3 -29.36 -16.78 29.98
N ALA A 4 -28.16 -16.52 29.49
CA ALA A 4 -27.58 -15.18 29.45
C ALA A 4 -28.56 -14.24 28.73
N THR A 5 -28.79 -13.04 29.28
CA THR A 5 -29.64 -12.06 28.62
C THR A 5 -28.97 -11.56 27.34
N SER A 6 -29.73 -11.00 26.40
CA SER A 6 -29.17 -10.43 25.16
C SER A 6 -28.09 -9.38 25.45
N SER A 7 -28.24 -8.63 26.55
CA SER A 7 -27.26 -7.66 27.04
C SER A 7 -25.95 -8.31 27.51
N ASP A 8 -26.02 -9.45 28.19
CA ASP A 8 -24.82 -10.16 28.68
C ASP A 8 -23.99 -10.70 27.51
N ARG A 9 -24.65 -11.32 26.52
CA ARG A 9 -23.99 -11.82 25.30
C ARG A 9 -23.33 -10.69 24.51
N GLN A 10 -23.96 -9.51 24.45
CA GLN A 10 -23.41 -8.34 23.78
C GLN A 10 -22.13 -7.82 24.46
N ASN A 11 -22.15 -7.72 25.78
CA ASN A 11 -21.00 -7.29 26.55
C ASN A 11 -19.82 -8.27 26.40
N GLU A 12 -20.11 -9.59 26.41
CA GLU A 12 -19.11 -10.62 26.16
C GLU A 12 -18.45 -10.49 24.78
N MET A 13 -19.23 -10.23 23.72
CA MET A 13 -18.67 -10.04 22.37
C MET A 13 -17.77 -8.81 22.27
N GLN A 14 -18.11 -7.71 22.94
CA GLN A 14 -17.25 -6.52 22.98
C GLN A 14 -15.91 -6.82 23.66
N ILE A 15 -15.95 -7.52 24.81
CA ILE A 15 -14.74 -7.91 25.54
C ILE A 15 -13.86 -8.83 24.67
N LEU A 16 -14.48 -9.81 23.99
CA LEU A 16 -13.78 -10.71 23.08
C LEU A 16 -13.13 -9.95 21.92
N LEU A 17 -13.86 -9.03 21.28
CA LEU A 17 -13.33 -8.21 20.19
C LEU A 17 -12.19 -7.31 20.66
N ALA A 18 -12.34 -6.62 21.79
CA ALA A 18 -11.28 -5.76 22.35
C ALA A 18 -10.00 -6.55 22.60
N LYS A 19 -10.12 -7.75 23.19
CA LYS A 19 -8.99 -8.66 23.40
C LYS A 19 -8.39 -9.17 22.09
N GLU A 20 -9.22 -9.47 21.09
CA GLU A 20 -8.78 -9.91 19.76
C GLU A 20 -7.95 -8.81 19.06
N LEU A 21 -8.40 -7.56 19.14
CA LEU A 21 -7.70 -6.38 18.62
C LEU A 21 -6.35 -6.18 19.33
N GLU A 22 -6.33 -6.26 20.67
CA GLU A 22 -5.12 -6.14 21.48
C GLU A 22 -4.07 -7.21 21.12
N LEU A 23 -4.49 -8.48 21.06
CA LEU A 23 -3.62 -9.61 20.74
C LEU A 23 -3.01 -9.49 19.33
N ASN A 24 -3.74 -8.89 18.40
CA ASN A 24 -3.26 -8.65 17.03
C ASN A 24 -2.51 -7.32 16.88
N GLY A 25 -2.33 -6.57 17.98
CA GLY A 25 -1.66 -5.27 17.99
C GLY A 25 -2.36 -4.23 17.13
N ILE A 26 -3.66 -4.38 16.92
CA ILE A 26 -4.45 -3.42 16.16
C ILE A 26 -4.75 -2.24 17.05
N ARG A 27 -4.38 -1.07 16.55
CA ARG A 27 -4.69 0.19 17.21
C ARG A 27 -5.34 1.11 16.20
N PHE A 28 -6.39 1.79 16.65
CA PHE A 28 -7.01 2.87 15.89
C PHE A 28 -6.59 4.22 16.48
N ASP A 29 -5.31 4.55 16.35
CA ASP A 29 -4.60 5.54 17.18
C ASP A 29 -5.05 7.00 17.03
N LEU A 30 -5.67 7.39 15.91
CA LEU A 30 -5.94 8.82 15.65
C LEU A 30 -6.94 9.45 16.64
N HIS A 31 -7.94 8.70 17.11
CA HIS A 31 -9.03 9.23 17.96
C HIS A 31 -9.47 8.29 19.07
N GLN A 32 -8.65 7.29 19.42
CA GLN A 32 -8.98 6.31 20.46
C GLN A 32 -10.37 5.67 20.26
N TRP A 33 -10.81 5.46 19.01
CA TRP A 33 -12.15 4.95 18.70
C TRP A 33 -12.53 3.67 19.46
N LEU A 34 -11.55 2.83 19.79
CA LEU A 34 -11.73 1.59 20.56
C LEU A 34 -11.99 1.78 22.06
N THR A 35 -11.81 2.99 22.59
CA THR A 35 -12.15 3.29 23.98
C THR A 35 -13.65 3.54 24.16
N SER A 36 -14.36 3.85 23.07
CA SER A 36 -15.80 4.01 23.08
C SER A 36 -16.52 2.67 23.10
N ASN A 37 -17.35 2.47 24.12
CA ASN A 37 -18.24 1.32 24.20
C ASN A 37 -19.21 1.26 23.01
N LEU A 38 -19.63 2.41 22.48
CA LEU A 38 -20.53 2.46 21.32
C LEU A 38 -19.83 2.00 20.05
N THR A 39 -18.61 2.46 19.80
CA THR A 39 -17.81 1.99 18.67
C THR A 39 -17.58 0.49 18.78
N LEU A 40 -17.08 -0.01 19.91
CA LEU A 40 -16.86 -1.45 20.11
C LEU A 40 -18.16 -2.26 19.95
N TYR A 41 -19.29 -1.73 20.41
CA TYR A 41 -20.60 -2.36 20.21
C TYR A 41 -20.89 -2.54 18.72
N GLU A 42 -20.85 -1.47 17.95
CA GLU A 42 -21.17 -1.55 16.52
C GLU A 42 -20.16 -2.41 15.75
N LEU A 43 -18.87 -2.29 16.06
CA LEU A 43 -17.85 -3.17 15.47
C LEU A 43 -18.13 -4.64 15.78
N SER A 44 -18.56 -4.95 17.01
CA SER A 44 -18.90 -6.32 17.40
C SER A 44 -20.09 -6.86 16.61
N LEU A 45 -21.08 -6.02 16.29
CA LEU A 45 -22.20 -6.41 15.42
C LEU A 45 -21.70 -6.72 14.01
N ILE A 46 -20.93 -5.80 13.40
CA ILE A 46 -20.40 -5.98 12.05
C ILE A 46 -19.46 -7.20 11.95
N VAL A 47 -18.69 -7.49 13.00
CA VAL A 47 -17.80 -8.65 13.01
C VAL A 47 -18.55 -9.96 13.25
N ALA A 48 -19.68 -9.92 13.97
CA ALA A 48 -20.40 -11.11 14.42
C ALA A 48 -21.69 -11.44 13.66
N SER A 49 -22.11 -10.66 12.66
CA SER A 49 -23.44 -10.87 12.05
C SER A 49 -23.63 -12.29 11.55
N GLU A 50 -24.80 -12.81 11.87
CA GLU A 50 -25.21 -14.17 11.55
C GLU A 50 -25.58 -14.27 10.06
N ALA A 51 -25.20 -15.38 9.42
CA ALA A 51 -25.62 -15.67 8.06
C ALA A 51 -27.11 -16.03 8.07
N HIS A 52 -27.93 -15.32 7.28
CA HIS A 52 -29.33 -15.67 7.07
C HIS A 52 -29.44 -16.52 5.82
N GLU A 53 -29.90 -17.78 5.95
CA GLU A 53 -29.97 -18.73 4.83
C GLU A 53 -28.61 -18.95 4.12
N GLY A 54 -27.51 -18.83 4.87
CA GLY A 54 -26.15 -18.93 4.33
C GLY A 54 -25.66 -17.66 3.62
N ILE A 55 -26.46 -16.60 3.59
CA ILE A 55 -26.10 -15.30 3.01
C ILE A 55 -25.67 -14.37 4.13
N ILE A 56 -24.46 -13.82 4.01
CA ILE A 56 -23.95 -12.77 4.88
C ILE A 56 -24.33 -11.43 4.26
N ALA A 57 -25.11 -10.63 4.98
CA ALA A 57 -25.46 -9.28 4.53
C ALA A 57 -24.21 -8.39 4.49
N SER A 58 -24.10 -7.52 3.48
CA SER A 58 -23.13 -6.43 3.53
C SER A 58 -23.59 -5.39 4.54
N GLU A 59 -22.66 -4.83 5.29
CA GLU A 59 -22.92 -3.81 6.31
C GLU A 59 -21.84 -2.73 6.27
N GLY A 60 -22.19 -1.50 6.67
CA GLY A 60 -21.20 -0.45 6.84
C GLY A 60 -21.53 0.57 7.92
N ALA A 61 -20.49 1.03 8.59
CA ALA A 61 -20.57 2.10 9.57
C ALA A 61 -19.39 3.07 9.44
N MET A 62 -19.64 4.32 9.80
CA MET A 62 -18.69 5.41 9.77
C MET A 62 -18.73 6.15 11.10
N PHE A 63 -17.56 6.31 11.70
CA PHE A 63 -17.33 7.14 12.87
C PHE A 63 -16.51 8.34 12.41
N VAL A 64 -17.01 9.55 12.61
CA VAL A 64 -16.35 10.78 12.19
C VAL A 64 -16.39 11.82 13.30
N GLU A 65 -15.42 12.73 13.29
CA GLU A 65 -15.43 13.89 14.18
C GLU A 65 -16.39 14.97 13.69
N VAL A 66 -16.42 15.19 12.36
CA VAL A 66 -17.21 16.24 11.73
C VAL A 66 -17.86 15.68 10.46
N SER A 67 -19.18 15.53 10.49
CA SER A 67 -19.93 14.95 9.36
C SER A 67 -19.87 15.83 8.12
N SER A 68 -19.81 17.16 8.27
CA SER A 68 -19.76 18.13 7.16
C SER A 68 -18.48 18.10 6.33
N GLU A 69 -17.47 17.35 6.75
CA GLU A 69 -16.24 17.13 5.97
C GLU A 69 -16.38 16.01 4.93
N LEU A 70 -17.49 15.27 4.95
CA LEU A 70 -17.78 14.27 3.93
C LEU A 70 -18.27 14.95 2.65
N PHE A 71 -17.67 14.58 1.52
CA PHE A 71 -18.00 15.15 0.21
C PHE A 71 -18.86 14.20 -0.61
N GLY A 72 -19.77 14.78 -1.41
CA GLY A 72 -20.61 13.99 -2.32
C GLY A 72 -21.60 13.07 -1.61
N VAL A 73 -22.03 13.46 -0.40
CA VAL A 73 -22.97 12.69 0.41
C VAL A 73 -24.30 13.41 0.61
N ASP A 74 -25.33 12.62 0.83
CA ASP A 74 -26.64 13.05 1.31
C ASP A 74 -26.94 12.35 2.65
N TYR A 75 -27.58 13.04 3.59
CA TYR A 75 -27.85 12.51 4.93
C TYR A 75 -29.32 12.20 5.12
N VAL A 76 -29.60 11.12 5.84
CA VAL A 76 -30.94 10.81 6.34
C VAL A 76 -30.85 10.73 7.86
N LEU A 77 -31.45 11.71 8.53
CA LEU A 77 -31.54 11.72 9.99
C LEU A 77 -32.47 10.60 10.43
N VAL A 78 -31.99 9.75 11.35
CA VAL A 78 -32.75 8.63 11.89
C VAL A 78 -32.70 8.69 13.41
N HIS A 79 -33.85 8.51 14.05
CA HIS A 79 -33.92 8.47 15.51
C HIS A 79 -33.28 7.19 16.06
N VAL A 80 -32.68 7.27 17.25
CA VAL A 80 -31.92 6.16 17.86
C VAL A 80 -32.78 4.91 18.06
N GLU A 81 -34.09 5.07 18.28
CA GLU A 81 -35.05 3.97 18.42
C GLU A 81 -35.21 3.16 17.13
N GLN A 82 -34.83 3.73 15.98
CA GLN A 82 -34.92 3.12 14.66
C GLN A 82 -33.56 2.57 14.16
N ILE A 83 -32.51 2.59 14.99
CA ILE A 83 -31.16 2.18 14.60
C ILE A 83 -31.09 0.74 14.06
N SER A 84 -31.89 -0.16 14.61
CA SER A 84 -31.99 -1.55 14.13
C SER A 84 -32.52 -1.66 12.70
N MET A 85 -33.35 -0.70 12.27
CA MET A 85 -33.82 -0.59 10.89
C MET A 85 -32.78 0.09 10.01
N ALA A 86 -32.14 1.17 10.50
CA ALA A 86 -31.06 1.85 9.79
C ALA A 86 -29.92 0.89 9.41
N ARG A 87 -29.53 -0.02 10.33
CA ARG A 87 -28.52 -1.07 10.08
C ARG A 87 -28.83 -1.91 8.83
N LYS A 88 -30.10 -2.18 8.55
CA LYS A 88 -30.53 -2.98 7.39
C LYS A 88 -30.40 -2.22 6.06
N PHE A 89 -30.37 -0.89 6.10
CA PHE A 89 -30.14 -0.05 4.91
C PHE A 89 -28.67 0.24 4.66
N ALA A 90 -27.83 0.18 5.69
CA ALA A 90 -26.41 0.51 5.63
C ALA A 90 -25.59 -0.63 5.00
N ASN A 91 -25.64 -0.75 3.68
CA ASN A 91 -25.00 -1.82 2.92
C ASN A 91 -23.46 -1.72 2.85
N GLY A 92 -22.87 -0.63 3.33
CA GLY A 92 -21.43 -0.38 3.32
C GLY A 92 -20.83 -0.16 1.93
N ILE A 93 -21.62 0.14 0.92
CA ILE A 93 -21.17 0.45 -0.44
C ILE A 93 -21.47 1.90 -0.77
N ASP A 94 -22.75 2.27 -0.80
CA ASP A 94 -23.23 3.63 -1.02
C ASP A 94 -23.97 4.16 0.20
N CYS A 95 -24.34 3.31 1.16
CA CYS A 95 -25.05 3.69 2.38
C CYS A 95 -24.35 3.16 3.63
N PHE A 96 -24.09 4.04 4.60
CA PHE A 96 -23.42 3.70 5.86
C PHE A 96 -24.20 4.25 7.06
N LEU A 97 -24.13 3.57 8.19
CA LEU A 97 -24.48 4.18 9.48
C LEU A 97 -23.48 5.28 9.78
N LEU A 98 -23.95 6.43 10.22
CA LEU A 98 -23.10 7.55 10.59
C LEU A 98 -23.18 7.80 12.09
N TYR A 99 -22.01 7.83 12.70
CA TYR A 99 -21.76 8.29 14.05
C TYR A 99 -20.87 9.53 14.00
N GLU A 100 -21.34 10.63 14.58
CA GLU A 100 -20.58 11.87 14.71
C GLU A 100 -20.25 12.10 16.18
N LYS A 101 -18.97 12.19 16.53
CA LYS A 101 -18.49 12.35 17.92
C LYS A 101 -19.10 11.33 18.88
N GLU A 102 -19.12 10.06 18.44
CA GLU A 102 -19.70 8.93 19.18
C GLU A 102 -21.22 9.04 19.45
N ILE A 103 -21.93 9.86 18.68
CA ILE A 103 -23.39 9.96 18.74
C ILE A 103 -23.96 9.45 17.42
N PHE A 104 -24.95 8.57 17.49
CA PHE A 104 -25.67 8.12 16.30
C PHE A 104 -26.34 9.31 15.62
N PHE A 105 -25.94 9.57 14.37
CA PHE A 105 -26.43 10.70 13.57
C PHE A 105 -27.56 10.25 12.62
N GLY A 106 -27.41 9.07 12.02
CA GLY A 106 -28.37 8.54 11.05
C GLY A 106 -27.69 7.70 9.98
N LEU A 107 -28.13 7.87 8.72
CA LEU A 107 -27.54 7.26 7.55
C LEU A 107 -26.84 8.33 6.69
N VAL A 108 -25.74 7.93 6.06
CA VAL A 108 -25.04 8.72 5.05
C VAL A 108 -25.04 7.95 3.73
N TYR A 109 -25.43 8.63 2.66
CA TYR A 109 -25.52 8.11 1.30
C TYR A 109 -24.50 8.79 0.41
N PHE A 110 -23.57 8.04 -0.16
CA PHE A 110 -22.64 8.54 -1.16
C PHE A 110 -23.31 8.56 -2.54
N ARG A 111 -23.22 9.69 -3.24
CA ARG A 111 -23.74 9.82 -4.61
C ARG A 111 -23.01 8.91 -5.60
N GLU A 112 -21.74 8.64 -5.32
CA GLU A 112 -20.95 7.65 -6.04
C GLU A 112 -20.67 6.46 -5.11
N PRO A 113 -21.08 5.24 -5.48
CA PRO A 113 -20.82 4.04 -4.69
C PRO A 113 -19.32 3.82 -4.43
N LEU A 114 -18.96 3.56 -3.17
CA LEU A 114 -17.57 3.28 -2.75
C LEU A 114 -17.23 1.80 -2.98
N LEU A 115 -17.08 1.44 -4.26
CA LEU A 115 -16.94 0.05 -4.70
C LEU A 115 -15.56 -0.55 -4.47
N ASP A 116 -14.53 0.28 -4.38
CA ASP A 116 -13.14 -0.16 -4.22
C ASP A 116 -12.43 0.54 -3.06
N GLU A 117 -11.28 -0.02 -2.68
CA GLU A 117 -10.50 0.49 -1.55
C GLU A 117 -9.97 1.90 -1.78
N LEU A 118 -9.72 2.28 -3.03
CA LEU A 118 -9.18 3.59 -3.36
C LEU A 118 -10.22 4.67 -3.13
N LEU A 119 -11.47 4.44 -3.54
CA LEU A 119 -12.59 5.33 -3.26
C LEU A 119 -12.81 5.50 -1.75
N LEU A 120 -12.72 4.41 -0.98
CA LEU A 120 -12.86 4.47 0.49
C LEU A 120 -11.74 5.28 1.15
N VAL A 121 -10.48 5.06 0.75
CA VAL A 121 -9.34 5.84 1.27
C VAL A 121 -9.48 7.32 0.93
N ARG A 122 -10.04 7.67 -0.23
CA ARG A 122 -10.24 9.07 -0.66
C ARG A 122 -11.46 9.74 -0.06
N ALA A 123 -12.52 8.99 0.25
CA ALA A 123 -13.72 9.49 0.93
C ALA A 123 -13.48 9.84 2.41
N PHE A 124 -12.28 9.55 2.92
CA PHE A 124 -11.96 9.71 4.33
C PHE A 124 -11.83 11.20 4.74
N PRO A 125 -12.49 11.65 5.82
CA PRO A 125 -12.49 13.05 6.22
C PRO A 125 -11.11 13.51 6.72
N PRO A 126 -10.71 14.76 6.44
CA PRO A 126 -9.46 15.35 6.96
C PRO A 126 -9.33 15.32 8.48
N SER A 127 -10.44 15.51 9.22
CA SER A 127 -10.47 15.44 10.68
C SER A 127 -10.15 14.06 11.23
N GLY A 128 -10.20 13.03 10.40
CA GLY A 128 -10.11 11.64 10.82
C GLY A 128 -11.47 11.00 11.06
N GLY A 129 -11.45 9.67 11.08
CA GLY A 129 -12.63 8.83 11.23
C GLY A 129 -12.26 7.36 11.38
N LEU A 130 -13.26 6.48 11.37
CA LEU A 130 -13.12 5.04 11.21
C LEU A 130 -14.26 4.58 10.32
N PHE A 131 -13.93 4.04 9.15
CA PHE A 131 -14.93 3.47 8.25
C PHE A 131 -14.82 1.96 8.32
N VAL A 132 -15.96 1.30 8.35
CA VAL A 132 -16.04 -0.15 8.48
C VAL A 132 -16.97 -0.65 7.40
N GLN A 133 -16.51 -1.62 6.63
CA GLN A 133 -17.27 -2.23 5.55
C GLN A 133 -17.15 -3.74 5.69
N ARG A 134 -18.28 -4.44 5.76
CA ARG A 134 -18.34 -5.88 5.55
C ARG A 134 -18.92 -6.17 4.19
N GLY A 135 -18.17 -6.91 3.38
CA GLY A 135 -18.68 -7.42 2.10
C GLY A 135 -19.53 -8.68 2.28
N ALA A 136 -20.27 -9.06 1.23
CA ALA A 136 -21.08 -10.28 1.20
C ALA A 136 -20.27 -11.58 1.39
N THR A 137 -18.95 -11.52 1.24
CA THR A 137 -18.03 -12.64 1.52
C THR A 137 -17.72 -12.82 3.01
N GLY A 138 -18.18 -11.91 3.87
CA GLY A 138 -17.86 -11.88 5.30
C GLY A 138 -16.52 -11.22 5.63
N ILE A 139 -15.74 -10.77 4.63
CA ILE A 139 -14.53 -9.99 4.87
C ILE A 139 -14.94 -8.61 5.40
N VAL A 140 -14.37 -8.23 6.55
CA VAL A 140 -14.56 -6.90 7.15
C VAL A 140 -13.29 -6.09 6.92
N LYS A 141 -13.45 -4.88 6.41
CA LYS A 141 -12.38 -3.91 6.22
C LYS A 141 -12.60 -2.71 7.11
N PHE A 142 -11.55 -2.29 7.79
CA PHE A 142 -11.52 -1.11 8.64
C PHE A 142 -10.55 -0.11 8.01
N PHE A 143 -11.03 1.10 7.75
CA PHE A 143 -10.26 2.17 7.16
C PHE A 143 -10.09 3.29 8.18
N GLN A 144 -8.85 3.67 8.43
CA GLN A 144 -8.52 4.81 9.28
C GLN A 144 -7.37 5.60 8.65
N GLY A 145 -7.71 6.69 7.98
CA GLY A 145 -6.79 7.56 7.28
C GLY A 145 -6.17 6.79 6.12
N ASN A 146 -4.87 6.51 6.23
CA ASN A 146 -4.16 5.75 5.20
C ASN A 146 -4.03 4.25 5.55
N SER A 147 -4.48 3.83 6.75
CA SER A 147 -4.37 2.45 7.22
C SER A 147 -5.61 1.65 6.85
N ILE A 148 -5.39 0.42 6.39
CA ILE A 148 -6.46 -0.55 6.12
C ILE A 148 -6.16 -1.82 6.91
N ILE A 149 -7.10 -2.20 7.76
CA ILE A 149 -7.08 -3.47 8.48
C ILE A 149 -8.17 -4.36 7.89
N ILE A 150 -7.84 -5.62 7.65
CA ILE A 150 -8.75 -6.61 7.08
C ILE A 150 -8.94 -7.72 8.10
N LEU A 151 -10.18 -8.09 8.34
CA LEU A 151 -10.57 -9.27 9.08
C LEU A 151 -11.19 -10.28 8.11
N GLU A 152 -10.53 -11.43 7.97
CA GLU A 152 -11.00 -12.54 7.14
C GLU A 152 -10.88 -13.83 7.95
N ASN A 153 -12.00 -14.51 8.16
CA ASN A 153 -12.05 -15.79 8.90
C ASN A 153 -11.34 -15.73 10.26
N ARG A 154 -11.56 -14.64 11.03
CA ARG A 154 -10.89 -14.35 12.32
C ARG A 154 -9.37 -14.16 12.25
N ASN A 155 -8.82 -14.01 11.04
CA ASN A 155 -7.45 -13.59 10.85
C ASN A 155 -7.42 -12.10 10.56
N TRP A 156 -6.59 -11.39 11.31
CA TRP A 156 -6.37 -9.97 11.13
C TRP A 156 -5.14 -9.72 10.27
N PHE A 157 -5.33 -8.86 9.29
CA PHE A 157 -4.31 -8.42 8.38
C PHE A 157 -4.23 -6.90 8.35
N THR A 158 -3.02 -6.40 8.12
CA THR A 158 -2.76 -4.97 7.95
C THR A 158 -2.21 -4.74 6.55
N LYS A 159 -2.77 -3.77 5.83
CA LYS A 159 -2.18 -3.27 4.59
C LYS A 159 -1.20 -2.13 4.93
N PRO A 160 0.04 -2.16 4.42
CA PRO A 160 1.01 -1.09 4.63
C PRO A 160 0.56 0.22 3.95
N LEU A 161 1.05 1.33 4.48
CA LEU A 161 0.78 2.66 3.94
C LEU A 161 1.54 2.87 2.63
N ILE A 162 0.84 3.29 1.56
CA ILE A 162 1.49 3.70 0.32
C ILE A 162 2.51 4.81 0.55
N LYS A 163 2.22 5.74 1.48
CA LYS A 163 3.11 6.85 1.83
C LYS A 163 4.48 6.38 2.32
N GLU A 164 4.54 5.28 3.08
CA GLU A 164 5.81 4.71 3.53
C GLU A 164 6.61 4.13 2.36
N ALA A 165 5.94 3.45 1.43
CA ALA A 165 6.59 2.96 0.22
C ALA A 165 7.07 4.13 -0.66
N ALA A 166 6.23 5.15 -0.88
CA ALA A 166 6.60 6.35 -1.63
C ALA A 166 7.81 7.06 -1.01
N TRP A 167 7.86 7.18 0.32
CA TRP A 167 9.01 7.73 1.05
C TRP A 167 10.28 6.87 0.87
N LYS A 168 10.18 5.54 0.97
CA LYS A 168 11.33 4.64 0.69
C LYS A 168 11.84 4.81 -0.75
N ILE A 169 10.93 4.98 -1.70
CA ILE A 169 11.26 5.16 -3.11
C ILE A 169 11.92 6.53 -3.36
N SER A 170 11.40 7.62 -2.79
CA SER A 170 11.97 8.96 -2.98
C SER A 170 13.36 9.12 -2.39
N ARG A 171 13.69 8.32 -1.36
CA ARG A 171 15.06 8.22 -0.86
C ARG A 171 15.98 7.61 -1.93
N CYS A 172 15.52 6.62 -2.69
CA CYS A 172 16.32 5.93 -3.70
C CYS A 172 16.39 6.68 -5.05
N VAL A 173 15.38 7.48 -5.36
CA VAL A 173 15.25 8.23 -6.61
C VAL A 173 14.98 9.70 -6.26
N SER A 174 16.01 10.53 -6.34
CA SER A 174 15.85 11.97 -6.13
C SER A 174 15.06 12.61 -7.27
N ASP A 175 14.37 13.71 -6.94
CA ASP A 175 13.54 14.51 -7.86
C ASP A 175 12.41 13.73 -8.57
N ILE A 176 11.98 12.62 -7.96
CA ILE A 176 10.85 11.84 -8.47
C ILE A 176 9.55 12.66 -8.44
N ASN A 177 8.76 12.56 -9.51
CA ASN A 177 7.43 13.16 -9.53
C ASN A 177 6.51 12.42 -8.54
N HIS A 178 6.33 12.99 -7.35
CA HIS A 178 5.54 12.39 -6.28
C HIS A 178 4.07 12.20 -6.64
N ALA A 179 3.48 13.07 -7.47
CA ALA A 179 2.10 12.91 -7.91
C ALA A 179 1.94 11.64 -8.74
N ILE A 180 2.80 11.44 -9.74
CA ILE A 180 2.79 10.23 -10.59
C ILE A 180 3.11 8.98 -9.75
N LEU A 181 4.13 9.04 -8.89
CA LEU A 181 4.48 7.92 -8.02
C LEU A 181 3.31 7.48 -7.15
N ASN A 182 2.65 8.41 -6.46
CA ASN A 182 1.51 8.10 -5.60
C ASN A 182 0.37 7.49 -6.43
N ARG A 183 0.06 8.01 -7.61
CA ARG A 183 -0.97 7.42 -8.49
C ARG A 183 -0.62 6.02 -8.97
N ILE A 184 0.64 5.75 -9.33
CA ILE A 184 1.10 4.41 -9.70
C ILE A 184 0.91 3.44 -8.52
N LEU A 185 1.30 3.85 -7.31
CA LEU A 185 1.18 3.00 -6.13
C LEU A 185 -0.29 2.77 -5.73
N GLU A 186 -1.13 3.81 -5.77
CA GLU A 186 -2.57 3.72 -5.54
C GLU A 186 -3.22 2.74 -6.52
N PHE A 187 -2.94 2.93 -7.81
CA PHE A 187 -3.42 2.07 -8.87
C PHE A 187 -2.95 0.62 -8.67
N ALA A 188 -1.66 0.41 -8.43
CA ALA A 188 -1.10 -0.93 -8.28
C ALA A 188 -1.63 -1.65 -7.04
N PHE A 189 -1.76 -0.96 -5.90
CA PHE A 189 -1.99 -1.60 -4.60
C PHE A 189 -3.46 -1.57 -4.12
N HIS A 190 -4.23 -0.54 -4.50
CA HIS A 190 -5.64 -0.42 -4.09
C HIS A 190 -6.62 -0.80 -5.20
N LEU A 191 -6.22 -0.76 -6.47
CA LEU A 191 -7.09 -1.15 -7.58
C LEU A 191 -6.70 -2.48 -8.22
N LEU A 192 -5.45 -2.64 -8.64
CA LEU A 192 -5.06 -3.81 -9.42
C LEU A 192 -4.78 -5.04 -8.55
N SER A 193 -4.01 -4.89 -7.47
CA SER A 193 -3.62 -6.04 -6.66
C SER A 193 -4.75 -6.73 -5.88
N PRO A 194 -5.87 -6.06 -5.53
CA PRO A 194 -7.03 -6.74 -4.98
C PRO A 194 -7.77 -7.63 -5.99
N ILE A 195 -7.53 -7.49 -7.29
CA ILE A 195 -8.18 -8.32 -8.31
C ILE A 195 -7.58 -9.73 -8.26
N PRO A 196 -8.37 -10.78 -7.97
CA PRO A 196 -7.84 -12.12 -7.81
C PRO A 196 -7.12 -12.62 -9.06
N GLN A 197 -5.95 -13.23 -8.87
CA GLN A 197 -5.16 -13.89 -9.92
C GLN A 197 -4.62 -12.96 -11.01
N VAL A 198 -4.77 -11.64 -10.86
CA VAL A 198 -4.21 -10.67 -11.80
C VAL A 198 -2.80 -10.30 -11.37
N GLY A 199 -1.84 -10.57 -12.24
CA GLY A 199 -0.48 -10.09 -12.05
C GLY A 199 -0.04 -9.26 -13.25
N ALA A 200 0.71 -8.19 -12.98
CA ALA A 200 1.10 -7.22 -13.98
C ALA A 200 2.51 -6.70 -13.73
N THR A 201 3.13 -6.12 -14.77
CA THR A 201 4.38 -5.38 -14.63
C THR A 201 4.23 -4.01 -15.28
N ILE A 202 4.51 -2.95 -14.52
CA ILE A 202 4.52 -1.57 -14.99
C ILE A 202 5.97 -1.08 -14.94
N VAL A 203 6.50 -0.63 -16.06
CA VAL A 203 7.80 0.04 -16.14
C VAL A 203 7.54 1.52 -16.31
N TRP A 204 7.88 2.30 -15.30
CA TRP A 204 7.85 3.75 -15.37
C TRP A 204 9.24 4.27 -15.74
N TRP A 205 9.32 4.84 -16.94
CA TRP A 205 10.51 5.54 -17.40
C TRP A 205 10.57 6.93 -16.77
N LEU A 206 11.66 7.23 -16.08
CA LEU A 206 11.90 8.50 -15.39
C LEU A 206 12.46 9.56 -16.35
N LYS A 207 13.03 9.12 -17.48
CA LYS A 207 13.46 9.96 -18.61
C LYS A 207 12.79 9.52 -19.90
N GLU A 208 13.01 10.26 -20.98
CA GLU A 208 12.55 9.84 -22.31
C GLU A 208 12.94 8.40 -22.59
N ILE A 209 11.97 7.62 -23.07
CA ILE A 209 12.18 6.22 -23.42
C ILE A 209 13.25 6.22 -24.51
N PRO A 210 14.39 5.52 -24.31
CA PRO A 210 15.43 5.47 -25.31
C PRO A 210 14.83 5.01 -26.64
N LYS A 211 15.22 5.67 -27.74
CA LYS A 211 14.96 5.17 -29.09
C LYS A 211 15.85 3.93 -29.29
N VAL A 212 15.49 2.82 -28.65
CA VAL A 212 16.19 1.56 -28.84
C VAL A 212 16.07 1.18 -30.32
N SER A 213 17.11 0.59 -30.91
CA SER A 213 17.12 0.19 -32.32
C SER A 213 15.87 -0.63 -32.67
N SER A 214 15.42 -0.54 -33.92
CA SER A 214 14.19 -1.13 -34.44
C SER A 214 13.99 -2.63 -34.14
N GLU A 215 15.04 -3.37 -33.80
CA GLU A 215 14.97 -4.79 -33.42
C GLU A 215 14.52 -5.04 -31.97
N ASP A 216 14.69 -4.07 -31.06
CA ASP A 216 14.19 -4.14 -29.69
C ASP A 216 12.78 -3.55 -29.53
N GLN A 217 12.31 -2.77 -30.52
CA GLN A 217 10.98 -2.16 -30.57
C GLN A 217 9.84 -3.12 -30.96
N THR A 218 10.10 -4.40 -31.21
CA THR A 218 9.15 -5.30 -31.87
C THR A 218 8.21 -6.06 -30.93
N THR A 219 8.35 -5.93 -29.61
CA THR A 219 7.43 -6.60 -28.66
C THR A 219 6.44 -5.61 -28.05
N GLY A 220 5.18 -5.99 -27.99
CA GLY A 220 4.11 -5.22 -27.36
C GLY A 220 3.36 -4.26 -28.29
N LEU A 221 2.09 -4.02 -27.95
CA LEU A 221 1.16 -3.14 -28.65
C LEU A 221 1.42 -1.68 -28.26
N ASP A 222 1.51 -0.79 -29.25
CA ASP A 222 1.49 0.66 -29.03
C ASP A 222 0.06 1.10 -28.68
N ILE A 223 -0.07 1.79 -27.55
CA ILE A 223 -1.33 2.29 -27.02
C ILE A 223 -1.28 3.81 -26.76
N SER A 224 -0.24 4.48 -27.26
CA SER A 224 -0.05 5.92 -27.06
C SER A 224 -1.14 6.77 -27.70
N GLU A 225 -1.74 6.30 -28.79
CA GLU A 225 -2.86 6.97 -29.49
C GLU A 225 -4.11 7.10 -28.63
N PHE A 226 -4.33 6.20 -27.67
CA PHE A 226 -5.46 6.29 -26.75
C PHE A 226 -5.29 7.39 -25.69
N ASN A 227 -4.09 7.98 -25.60
CA ASN A 227 -3.75 9.11 -24.71
C ASN A 227 -4.15 8.86 -23.24
N PHE A 228 -3.86 7.66 -22.76
CA PHE A 228 -4.17 7.26 -21.40
C PHE A 228 -3.08 7.67 -20.42
N SER A 229 -3.48 8.12 -19.23
CA SER A 229 -2.57 8.54 -18.17
C SER A 229 -2.96 7.91 -16.85
N ILE A 230 -1.96 7.54 -16.05
CA ILE A 230 -2.14 7.12 -14.66
C ILE A 230 -2.75 8.22 -13.77
N LEU A 231 -2.69 9.48 -14.23
CA LEU A 231 -3.27 10.63 -13.55
C LEU A 231 -4.78 10.77 -13.84
N ASP A 232 -5.31 10.08 -14.85
CA ASP A 232 -6.74 10.12 -15.19
C ASP A 232 -7.51 9.06 -14.37
N GLU A 233 -8.02 9.49 -13.23
CA GLU A 233 -8.75 8.64 -12.29
C GLU A 233 -10.02 8.04 -12.88
N SER A 234 -10.71 8.80 -13.75
CA SER A 234 -12.00 8.38 -14.33
C SER A 234 -11.89 7.10 -15.18
N ARG A 235 -10.67 6.75 -15.61
CA ARG A 235 -10.38 5.59 -16.45
C ARG A 235 -9.61 4.49 -15.73
N ALA A 236 -9.32 4.64 -14.45
CA ALA A 236 -8.47 3.70 -13.72
C ALA A 236 -9.04 2.27 -13.74
N VAL A 237 -10.35 2.11 -13.53
CA VAL A 237 -11.01 0.79 -13.58
C VAL A 237 -10.91 0.16 -14.98
N THR A 238 -11.07 0.97 -16.04
CA THR A 238 -10.88 0.51 -17.42
C THR A 238 -9.44 0.01 -17.66
N PHE A 239 -8.44 0.68 -17.08
CA PHE A 239 -7.05 0.19 -17.13
C PHE A 239 -6.85 -1.11 -16.38
N CYS A 240 -7.46 -1.27 -15.21
CA CYS A 240 -7.38 -2.53 -14.49
C CYS A 240 -7.92 -3.67 -15.34
N HIS A 241 -9.09 -3.49 -15.96
CA HIS A 241 -9.69 -4.48 -16.85
C HIS A 241 -8.83 -4.79 -18.09
N PHE A 242 -8.18 -3.76 -18.65
CA PHE A 242 -7.28 -3.93 -19.79
C PHE A 242 -6.01 -4.70 -19.39
N LEU A 243 -5.35 -4.30 -18.30
CA LEU A 243 -4.13 -4.94 -17.82
C LEU A 243 -4.37 -6.36 -17.29
N SER A 244 -5.56 -6.68 -16.80
CA SER A 244 -5.89 -8.05 -16.39
C SER A 244 -5.95 -9.04 -17.56
N GLN A 245 -6.00 -8.56 -18.80
CA GLN A 245 -6.09 -9.41 -20.00
C GLN A 245 -4.76 -9.55 -20.74
N ILE A 246 -3.73 -8.81 -20.32
CA ILE A 246 -2.48 -8.72 -21.06
C ILE A 246 -1.34 -9.29 -20.21
N ASP A 247 -0.65 -10.27 -20.78
CA ASP A 247 0.62 -10.74 -20.21
C ASP A 247 1.79 -9.87 -20.70
N GLY A 248 2.84 -9.79 -19.88
CA GLY A 248 4.00 -8.95 -20.14
C GLY A 248 3.98 -7.61 -19.40
N ALA A 249 4.86 -6.70 -19.81
CA ALA A 249 5.05 -5.40 -19.17
C ALA A 249 4.35 -4.27 -19.93
N THR A 250 3.94 -3.25 -19.17
CA THR A 250 3.35 -2.01 -19.67
C THR A 250 4.28 -0.84 -19.37
N TYR A 251 4.55 0.00 -20.37
CA TYR A 251 5.44 1.15 -20.24
C TYR A 251 4.66 2.43 -19.97
N LEU A 252 5.09 3.16 -18.94
CA LEU A 252 4.72 4.53 -18.68
C LEU A 252 5.88 5.46 -19.04
N ASN A 253 5.58 6.56 -19.72
CA ASN A 253 6.56 7.63 -19.94
C ASN A 253 6.78 8.48 -18.66
N PRO A 254 7.71 9.45 -18.66
CA PRO A 254 7.98 10.29 -17.50
C PRO A 254 6.77 11.09 -17.00
N GLN A 255 5.82 11.38 -17.87
CA GLN A 255 4.58 12.10 -17.56
C GLN A 255 3.46 11.16 -17.09
N GLY A 256 3.75 9.87 -16.88
CA GLY A 256 2.76 8.90 -16.43
C GLY A 256 1.73 8.52 -17.49
N LYS A 257 2.05 8.68 -18.78
CA LYS A 257 1.19 8.20 -19.86
C LYS A 257 1.56 6.79 -20.28
N PHE A 258 0.53 5.98 -20.54
CA PHE A 258 0.67 4.64 -21.09
C PHE A 258 1.11 4.71 -22.54
N MET A 259 2.23 4.06 -22.84
CA MET A 259 2.82 4.08 -24.18
C MET A 259 2.66 2.76 -24.88
N ARG A 260 3.00 1.65 -24.21
CA ARG A 260 3.02 0.31 -24.79
C ARG A 260 2.66 -0.74 -23.76
N THR A 261 2.11 -1.86 -24.19
CA THR A 261 1.77 -2.99 -23.32
C THR A 261 2.12 -4.33 -23.98
N GLY A 262 2.14 -5.42 -23.22
CA GLY A 262 2.49 -6.74 -23.75
C GLY A 262 3.98 -6.90 -24.06
N ILE A 263 4.84 -6.13 -23.38
CA ILE A 263 6.27 -6.09 -23.66
C ILE A 263 6.98 -7.24 -22.94
N HIS A 264 7.86 -7.94 -23.65
CA HIS A 264 8.77 -8.91 -23.04
C HIS A 264 10.05 -8.22 -22.58
N LEU A 265 10.29 -8.18 -21.27
CA LEU A 265 11.48 -7.53 -20.70
C LEU A 265 12.75 -8.33 -21.03
N LYS A 266 13.61 -7.75 -21.88
CA LYS A 266 14.93 -8.30 -22.20
C LYS A 266 15.94 -7.94 -21.13
N ASN A 267 16.80 -8.90 -20.78
CA ASN A 267 17.83 -8.76 -19.76
C ASN A 267 19.20 -9.07 -20.35
N SER A 268 20.21 -8.28 -19.99
CA SER A 268 21.60 -8.47 -20.42
C SER A 268 22.25 -9.70 -19.78
N ASN A 269 23.31 -10.23 -20.41
CA ASN A 269 24.12 -11.27 -19.79
C ASN A 269 24.77 -10.79 -18.47
N LYS A 270 25.06 -9.48 -18.36
CA LYS A 270 25.63 -8.88 -17.16
C LYS A 270 24.64 -8.95 -15.99
N SER A 271 23.38 -8.57 -16.20
CA SER A 271 22.35 -8.65 -15.15
C SER A 271 22.03 -10.10 -14.78
N ARG A 272 22.00 -11.03 -15.74
CA ARG A 272 21.84 -12.47 -15.46
C ARG A 272 22.95 -13.04 -14.57
N GLY A 273 24.20 -12.60 -14.78
CA GLY A 273 25.35 -13.05 -13.98
C GLY A 273 25.45 -12.42 -12.59
N LEU A 274 24.98 -11.17 -12.44
CA LEU A 274 25.13 -10.42 -11.19
C LEU A 274 23.90 -10.47 -10.28
N ILE A 275 22.70 -10.63 -10.85
CA ILE A 275 21.43 -10.57 -10.13
C ILE A 275 20.83 -11.97 -10.07
N PRO A 276 20.74 -12.55 -8.85
CA PRO A 276 20.15 -13.86 -8.67
C PRO A 276 18.66 -13.85 -9.02
N GLU A 277 18.11 -15.03 -9.25
CA GLU A 277 16.68 -15.16 -9.48
C GLU A 277 15.89 -14.83 -8.21
N LEU A 278 14.80 -14.09 -8.40
CA LEU A 278 13.89 -13.66 -7.34
C LEU A 278 12.50 -14.18 -7.66
N LYS A 279 11.97 -15.05 -6.78
CA LYS A 279 10.61 -15.61 -6.76
C LYS A 279 9.79 -15.37 -8.05
N GLY A 280 9.85 -16.33 -8.97
CA GLY A 280 9.09 -16.32 -10.21
C GLY A 280 9.75 -15.54 -11.35
N THR A 281 9.31 -15.82 -12.57
CA THR A 281 9.89 -15.25 -13.79
C THR A 281 9.66 -13.75 -13.91
N ARG A 282 8.50 -13.25 -13.48
CA ARG A 282 8.12 -11.83 -13.54
C ARG A 282 9.02 -10.95 -12.66
N HIS A 283 9.17 -11.29 -11.38
CA HIS A 283 10.04 -10.53 -10.45
C HIS A 283 11.49 -10.58 -10.89
N THR A 284 11.99 -11.77 -11.27
CA THR A 284 13.36 -11.91 -11.77
C THR A 284 13.60 -11.03 -13.00
N SER A 285 12.66 -11.00 -13.93
CA SER A 285 12.77 -10.18 -15.14
C SER A 285 12.69 -8.70 -14.84
N ALA A 286 11.75 -8.27 -13.99
CA ALA A 286 11.62 -6.89 -13.54
C ALA A 286 12.87 -6.39 -12.82
N GLN A 287 13.42 -7.20 -11.92
CA GLN A 287 14.64 -6.89 -11.18
C GLN A 287 15.82 -6.70 -12.14
N ARG A 288 16.10 -7.69 -13.00
CA ARG A 288 17.19 -7.62 -13.98
C ARG A 288 17.02 -6.46 -14.97
N PHE A 289 15.81 -6.21 -15.44
CA PHE A 289 15.51 -5.09 -16.32
C PHE A 289 15.79 -3.74 -15.64
N SER A 290 15.36 -3.56 -14.39
CA SER A 290 15.62 -2.33 -13.62
C SER A 290 17.12 -2.06 -13.38
N TYR A 291 17.96 -3.10 -13.44
CA TYR A 291 19.40 -2.96 -13.39
C TYR A 291 19.99 -2.50 -14.72
N ASP A 292 19.55 -3.11 -15.82
CA ASP A 292 20.04 -2.79 -17.16
C ASP A 292 19.61 -1.38 -17.58
N PHE A 293 18.41 -0.95 -17.17
CA PHE A 293 17.84 0.37 -17.48
C PHE A 293 17.69 1.21 -16.21
N SER A 294 18.77 1.90 -15.82
CA SER A 294 18.79 2.71 -14.60
C SER A 294 17.84 3.90 -14.60
N ASP A 295 17.35 4.36 -15.74
CA ASP A 295 16.35 5.45 -15.80
C ASP A 295 14.90 4.92 -15.62
N THR A 296 14.71 3.74 -15.03
CA THR A 296 13.39 3.14 -14.79
C THR A 296 13.11 2.83 -13.33
N LEU A 297 11.81 2.82 -13.00
CA LEU A 297 11.24 2.09 -11.87
C LEU A 297 10.37 0.98 -12.42
N VAL A 298 10.52 -0.24 -11.89
CA VAL A 298 9.71 -1.39 -12.32
C VAL A 298 8.83 -1.83 -11.16
N ILE A 299 7.52 -1.72 -11.35
CA ILE A 299 6.50 -2.09 -10.37
C ILE A 299 5.91 -3.42 -10.83
N THR A 300 6.06 -4.44 -10.01
CA THR A 300 5.51 -5.78 -10.26
C THR A 300 4.36 -6.04 -9.30
N ILE A 301 3.21 -6.39 -9.85
CA ILE A 301 2.03 -6.83 -9.12
C ILE A 301 1.96 -8.35 -9.28
N SER A 302 2.04 -9.06 -8.16
CA SER A 302 1.92 -10.51 -8.13
C SER A 302 0.46 -10.92 -8.22
N SER A 303 0.19 -12.10 -8.79
CA SER A 303 -1.17 -12.64 -8.90
C SER A 303 -1.81 -12.97 -7.55
N ASP A 304 -1.01 -13.07 -6.49
CA ASP A 304 -1.42 -13.24 -5.09
C ASP A 304 -1.54 -11.92 -4.31
N GLY A 305 -1.34 -10.76 -4.96
CA GLY A 305 -1.62 -9.43 -4.39
C GLY A 305 -0.43 -8.56 -3.92
N PRO A 306 0.77 -9.07 -3.58
CA PRO A 306 1.91 -8.22 -3.30
C PRO A 306 2.32 -7.32 -4.47
N VAL A 307 2.69 -6.08 -4.15
CA VAL A 307 3.31 -5.13 -5.09
C VAL A 307 4.77 -4.93 -4.70
N THR A 308 5.69 -5.19 -5.63
CA THR A 308 7.14 -5.02 -5.42
C THR A 308 7.69 -4.00 -6.39
N ILE A 309 8.51 -3.07 -5.89
CA ILE A 309 9.10 -2.00 -6.69
C ILE A 309 10.61 -2.21 -6.78
N PHE A 310 11.13 -2.23 -8.00
CA PHE A 310 12.53 -2.43 -8.31
C PHE A 310 13.18 -1.19 -8.90
N SER A 311 14.43 -0.98 -8.51
CA SER A 311 15.32 0.06 -9.04
C SER A 311 16.76 -0.44 -8.98
N ASP A 312 17.52 -0.30 -10.07
CA ASP A 312 18.93 -0.71 -10.16
C ASP A 312 19.19 -2.19 -9.82
N GLY A 313 18.21 -3.06 -10.03
CA GLY A 313 18.35 -4.48 -9.70
C GLY A 313 18.02 -4.84 -8.26
N VAL A 314 17.45 -3.91 -7.50
CA VAL A 314 17.13 -4.13 -6.08
C VAL A 314 15.67 -3.81 -5.81
N ASN A 315 15.04 -4.60 -4.93
CA ASN A 315 13.75 -4.28 -4.35
C ASN A 315 13.92 -3.10 -3.39
N ILE A 316 13.33 -1.96 -3.73
CA ILE A 316 13.41 -0.73 -2.93
C ILE A 316 12.16 -0.47 -2.09
N ALA A 317 11.05 -1.12 -2.42
CA ALA A 317 9.82 -1.07 -1.65
C ALA A 317 8.94 -2.28 -1.95
N ASN A 318 8.22 -2.75 -0.93
CA ASN A 318 7.23 -3.81 -1.05
C ASN A 318 5.97 -3.37 -0.30
N LEU A 319 4.82 -3.55 -0.96
CA LEU A 319 3.50 -3.39 -0.38
C LEU A 319 2.84 -4.77 -0.40
N SER A 320 2.80 -5.43 0.75
CA SER A 320 2.10 -6.70 0.91
C SER A 320 1.30 -6.70 2.18
N ILE A 321 0.20 -7.43 2.13
CA ILE A 321 -0.69 -7.60 3.28
C ILE A 321 0.01 -8.53 4.26
N HIS A 322 0.10 -8.14 5.53
CA HIS A 322 0.76 -8.91 6.58
C HIS A 322 -0.22 -9.28 7.68
N PRO A 323 -0.09 -10.46 8.32
CA PRO A 323 -0.80 -10.73 9.56
C PRO A 323 -0.48 -9.66 10.61
N SER A 324 -1.50 -9.05 11.20
CA SER A 324 -1.34 -7.86 12.06
C SER A 324 -0.41 -8.10 13.26
N HIS A 325 -0.48 -9.30 13.86
CA HIS A 325 0.40 -9.68 14.97
C HIS A 325 1.90 -9.65 14.60
N LYS A 326 2.26 -9.94 13.34
CA LYS A 326 3.66 -9.84 12.88
C LYS A 326 4.10 -8.39 12.76
N ALA A 327 3.26 -7.54 12.15
CA ALA A 327 3.56 -6.11 12.00
C ALA A 327 3.76 -5.43 13.36
N ALA A 328 2.90 -5.73 14.34
CA ALA A 328 3.02 -5.19 15.70
C ALA A 328 4.30 -5.64 16.41
N HIS A 329 4.69 -6.90 16.23
CA HIS A 329 5.93 -7.43 16.79
C HIS A 329 7.18 -6.80 16.15
N ASP A 330 7.16 -6.58 14.84
CA ASP A 330 8.28 -5.95 14.13
C ASP A 330 8.43 -4.47 14.54
N LEU A 331 7.34 -3.73 14.72
CA LEU A 331 7.36 -2.36 15.25
C LEU A 331 7.93 -2.29 16.67
N LYS A 332 7.53 -3.22 17.56
CA LYS A 332 8.07 -3.28 18.93
C LYS A 332 9.57 -3.53 18.98
N LYS A 333 10.12 -4.25 18.00
CA LYS A 333 11.57 -4.50 17.88
C LYS A 333 12.38 -3.30 17.38
N MET A 334 11.73 -2.35 16.70
CA MET A 334 12.39 -1.21 16.08
C MET A 334 12.52 0.02 16.99
N LEU A 335 11.86 0.05 18.16
CA LEU A 335 11.92 1.17 19.08
C LEU A 335 13.12 1.01 20.05
N PRO A 336 14.14 1.88 20.00
CA PRO A 336 15.20 1.88 20.99
C PRO A 336 14.69 2.43 22.34
N ASP A 337 15.11 1.82 23.45
CA ASP A 337 14.69 2.17 24.82
C ASP A 337 15.21 3.54 25.31
N LYS A 338 16.21 4.14 24.63
CA LYS A 338 16.78 5.46 24.97
C LYS A 338 17.18 6.24 23.73
N GLN A 339 16.72 7.48 23.63
CA GLN A 339 16.89 8.36 22.47
C GLN A 339 18.11 9.30 22.54
N GLU A 340 18.82 9.36 23.66
CA GLU A 340 19.65 10.52 23.97
C GLU A 340 21.07 10.53 23.39
N ASP A 341 21.50 9.51 22.63
CA ASP A 341 22.89 9.40 22.13
C ASP A 341 23.00 8.80 20.72
N ILE A 342 22.08 9.17 19.82
CA ILE A 342 22.05 8.65 18.43
C ILE A 342 22.57 9.72 17.47
N THR A 343 23.64 9.41 16.73
CA THR A 343 24.09 10.22 15.59
C THR A 343 23.90 9.43 14.29
N SER A 344 23.50 10.12 13.21
CA SER A 344 23.38 9.51 11.88
C SER A 344 24.26 10.23 10.88
N SER A 345 24.86 9.47 9.97
CA SER A 345 25.65 9.99 8.85
C SER A 345 25.31 9.23 7.58
N SER A 346 25.38 9.90 6.44
CA SER A 346 25.12 9.30 5.13
C SER A 346 26.14 9.77 4.11
N TYR A 347 26.63 8.87 3.26
CA TYR A 347 27.56 9.21 2.19
C TYR A 347 27.35 8.31 0.96
N GLU A 348 27.73 8.84 -0.20
CA GLU A 348 27.62 8.14 -1.48
C GLU A 348 28.83 7.24 -1.74
N VAL A 349 28.58 6.05 -2.29
CA VAL A 349 29.61 5.08 -2.69
C VAL A 349 29.25 4.47 -4.04
N ASN A 350 30.25 4.35 -4.91
CA ASN A 350 30.13 3.57 -6.14
C ASN A 350 30.65 2.16 -5.92
N CYS A 351 29.81 1.15 -6.16
CA CYS A 351 30.25 -0.23 -6.07
C CYS A 351 31.24 -0.54 -7.21
N GLN A 352 32.46 -0.94 -6.88
CA GLN A 352 33.51 -1.24 -7.87
C GLN A 352 33.19 -2.47 -8.74
N HIS A 353 32.32 -3.37 -8.26
CA HIS A 353 31.97 -4.60 -8.97
C HIS A 353 30.82 -4.40 -9.97
N CYS A 354 29.69 -3.81 -9.53
CA CYS A 354 28.53 -3.62 -10.40
C CYS A 354 28.41 -2.20 -11.01
N GLY A 355 29.21 -1.24 -10.53
CA GLY A 355 29.21 0.15 -10.99
C GLY A 355 28.00 0.97 -10.53
N LYS A 356 27.16 0.45 -9.63
CA LYS A 356 25.97 1.15 -9.15
C LYS A 356 26.31 2.17 -8.07
N ARG A 357 25.63 3.33 -8.13
CA ARG A 357 25.67 4.38 -7.12
C ARG A 357 24.79 3.98 -5.94
N LEU A 358 25.33 4.07 -4.74
CA LEU A 358 24.69 3.64 -3.49
C LEU A 358 24.82 4.76 -2.45
N ILE A 359 23.86 4.86 -1.55
CA ILE A 359 24.01 5.61 -0.30
C ILE A 359 24.18 4.59 0.82
N ILE A 360 25.19 4.84 1.66
CA ILE A 360 25.38 4.14 2.92
C ILE A 360 24.93 5.08 4.04
N GLU A 361 24.01 4.62 4.86
CA GLU A 361 23.54 5.30 6.06
C GLU A 361 24.02 4.55 7.28
N GLN A 362 24.66 5.28 8.19
CA GLN A 362 25.26 4.75 9.39
C GLN A 362 24.61 5.44 10.59
N VAL A 363 24.06 4.63 11.49
CA VAL A 363 23.56 5.09 12.79
C VAL A 363 24.54 4.65 13.87
N ASN A 364 25.05 5.61 14.63
CA ASN A 364 25.94 5.37 15.74
C ASN A 364 25.21 5.65 17.05
N VAL A 365 25.39 4.75 18.00
CA VAL A 365 24.95 4.91 19.39
C VAL A 365 26.20 4.98 20.24
N VAL A 366 26.25 5.92 21.18
CA VAL A 366 27.38 6.04 22.12
C VAL A 366 27.60 4.70 22.85
N ASP A 367 28.86 4.34 23.07
CA ASP A 367 29.31 3.07 23.66
C ASP A 367 29.03 1.80 22.84
N TRP A 368 28.52 1.93 21.61
CA TRP A 368 28.41 0.79 20.71
C TRP A 368 29.75 0.45 20.06
N ASN A 369 30.25 -0.77 20.29
CA ASN A 369 31.58 -1.21 19.87
C ASN A 369 31.58 -2.44 18.94
N LYS A 370 30.52 -2.62 18.15
CA LYS A 370 30.41 -3.73 17.22
C LYS A 370 30.65 -3.28 15.78
N ASP A 371 31.63 -3.91 15.14
CA ASP A 371 31.83 -3.77 13.70
C ASP A 371 30.67 -4.41 12.92
N THR A 372 30.15 -3.65 11.96
CA THR A 372 29.12 -4.11 11.04
C THR A 372 29.61 -3.92 9.62
N ASP A 373 29.59 -5.02 8.85
CA ASP A 373 29.90 -5.00 7.43
C ASP A 373 28.69 -4.53 6.61
N VAL A 374 28.97 -3.75 5.58
CA VAL A 374 27.99 -3.39 4.56
C VAL A 374 28.46 -3.88 3.21
N ASN A 375 27.58 -4.64 2.56
CA ASN A 375 27.77 -5.19 1.22
C ASN A 375 26.89 -4.44 0.22
N CYS A 376 27.31 -4.42 -1.03
CA CYS A 376 26.51 -3.93 -2.14
C CYS A 376 25.20 -4.71 -2.22
N ILE A 377 24.09 -4.02 -2.04
CA ILE A 377 22.75 -4.64 -2.11
C ILE A 377 22.44 -5.26 -3.48
N VAL A 378 23.09 -4.77 -4.56
CA VAL A 378 22.91 -5.26 -5.93
C VAL A 378 23.66 -6.57 -6.16
N CYS A 379 24.98 -6.57 -5.98
CA CYS A 379 25.84 -7.71 -6.35
C CYS A 379 26.55 -8.39 -5.18
N LYS A 380 26.23 -8.00 -3.94
CA LYS A 380 26.73 -8.60 -2.69
C LYS A 380 28.24 -8.47 -2.42
N SER A 381 28.98 -7.71 -3.21
CA SER A 381 30.39 -7.41 -2.94
C SER A 381 30.55 -6.57 -1.68
N HIS A 382 31.62 -6.80 -0.91
CA HIS A 382 31.93 -5.98 0.26
C HIS A 382 32.18 -4.52 -0.14
N LEU A 383 31.60 -3.58 0.60
CA LEU A 383 31.83 -2.15 0.40
C LEU A 383 32.68 -1.57 1.53
N ARG A 384 32.31 -1.84 2.78
CA ARG A 384 32.94 -1.24 3.95
C ARG A 384 32.58 -2.00 5.24
N THR A 385 33.42 -1.82 6.25
CA THR A 385 33.15 -2.16 7.65
C THR A 385 33.16 -0.87 8.47
N ALA A 386 32.21 -0.72 9.39
CA ALA A 386 32.17 0.40 10.32
C ALA A 386 31.74 -0.04 11.71
N ASN A 387 32.31 0.59 12.74
CA ASN A 387 31.83 0.44 14.11
C ASN A 387 30.60 1.34 14.29
N CYS A 388 29.42 0.73 14.30
CA CYS A 388 28.13 1.42 14.33
C CYS A 388 27.02 0.50 14.80
N PHE A 389 25.91 1.09 15.25
CA PHE A 389 24.72 0.35 15.66
C PHE A 389 24.04 -0.32 14.47
N THR A 390 23.79 0.45 13.42
CA THR A 390 23.28 -0.06 12.14
C THR A 390 23.98 0.63 10.97
N ILE A 391 24.14 -0.13 9.89
CA ILE A 391 24.60 0.36 8.59
C ILE A 391 23.69 -0.20 7.52
N GLU A 392 23.05 0.69 6.76
CA GLU A 392 22.14 0.35 5.67
C GLU A 392 22.70 0.86 4.35
N CYS A 393 22.55 0.05 3.29
CA CYS A 393 22.93 0.42 1.94
C CYS A 393 21.70 0.42 1.06
N ARG A 394 21.52 1.47 0.26
CA ARG A 394 20.38 1.63 -0.66
C ARG A 394 20.82 2.19 -2.01
N PRO A 395 20.10 1.90 -3.12
CA PRO A 395 20.48 2.45 -4.41
C PRO A 395 20.13 3.94 -4.40
N PHE A 396 20.90 4.72 -5.16
CA PHE A 396 20.66 6.15 -5.26
C PHE A 396 20.82 6.63 -6.70
N LYS A 397 19.77 7.27 -7.20
CA LYS A 397 19.74 7.92 -8.51
C LYS A 397 19.53 9.42 -8.32
N ARG A 398 20.41 10.20 -8.98
CA ARG A 398 20.25 11.65 -9.13
C ARG A 398 20.21 12.01 -10.60
N PHE A 399 19.19 12.77 -10.96
CA PHE A 399 19.07 13.35 -12.28
C PHE A 399 19.85 14.65 -12.26
N GLU A 400 21.01 14.66 -12.89
CA GLU A 400 21.70 15.91 -13.14
C GLU A 400 20.83 16.71 -14.10
N ASP A 401 20.42 17.93 -13.69
CA ASP A 401 19.81 18.88 -14.60
C ASP A 401 20.81 19.15 -15.71
N ASN A 402 20.50 18.69 -16.93
CA ASN A 402 21.29 18.93 -18.16
C ASN A 402 21.27 20.42 -18.59
N SER A 403 21.29 21.35 -17.64
CA SER A 403 21.38 22.79 -17.86
C SER A 403 22.76 23.23 -18.41
N GLU A 404 23.78 22.36 -18.40
CA GLU A 404 25.12 22.68 -18.91
C GLU A 404 25.46 22.15 -20.32
N VAL A 405 24.58 21.41 -21.00
CA VAL A 405 24.85 20.90 -22.38
C VAL A 405 24.16 21.74 -23.48
N ARG A 406 23.64 22.92 -23.15
CA ARG A 406 23.25 23.94 -24.14
C ARG A 406 24.16 25.15 -24.03
N LYS A 407 25.40 25.02 -24.47
CA LYS A 407 26.27 26.15 -24.87
C LYS A 407 26.83 25.90 -26.25
#